data_AF-M0ZMI0-F1
#
_entry.id   AF-M0ZMI0-F1
#
_cell.length_a   1.000
_cell.length_b   1.000
_cell.length_c   1.000
_cell.angle_alpha   90.00
_cell.angle_beta   90.00
_cell.angle_gamma   90.00
#
_symmetry.space_group_name_H-M   'P 1'
#
loop_
_entity.id
_entity.type
_entity.pdbx_description
1 polymer ?
#
loop_
_entity_poly.entity_id
_entity_poly.type
_entity_poly.pdbx_seq_one_letter_code
_entity_poly.pdbx_strand_id
1 'polypeptide(L)'
;MATTSCHIRSISLPTRPHNQRVEEILNKLKMLEVSTASTAETICSRLLVLEDLHKCVDDLLNLTHPSQHGKWFEDLLEQSMRILDVCGTIRELVSQCKEHVRDVASSIRRRKQDSNTESNIVRFAASRKKMKRDARRLVLSLKQMNEETEGSVFLDAAPEIAFSLEQ
;
A
#
# COMPACT_ATOMS: atom_id res chain seq x y z
N MET A 1 -38.53 -21.24 38.58
CA MET A 1 -38.17 -20.08 37.71
C MET A 1 -36.93 -19.44 38.29
N ALA A 2 -35.77 -19.60 37.66
CA ALA A 2 -34.52 -19.01 38.12
C ALA A 2 -34.00 -18.07 37.03
N THR A 3 -33.90 -16.78 37.34
CA THR A 3 -33.38 -15.75 36.44
C THR A 3 -31.86 -15.70 36.60
N THR A 4 -31.12 -16.14 35.59
CA THR A 4 -29.67 -15.95 35.54
C THR A 4 -29.38 -14.51 35.11
N SER A 5 -28.98 -13.67 36.07
CA SER A 5 -28.48 -12.32 35.84
C SER A 5 -27.20 -12.39 35.01
N CYS A 6 -27.22 -11.80 33.82
CA CYS A 6 -26.07 -11.74 32.93
C CYS A 6 -25.23 -10.51 33.29
N HIS A 7 -24.13 -10.70 34.01
CA HIS A 7 -23.14 -9.65 34.25
C HIS A 7 -22.35 -9.40 32.97
N ILE A 8 -22.69 -8.34 32.25
CA ILE A 8 -21.87 -7.81 31.15
C ILE A 8 -20.65 -7.15 31.80
N ARG A 9 -19.50 -7.83 31.78
CA ARG A 9 -18.21 -7.22 32.09
C ARG A 9 -17.77 -6.40 30.88
N SER A 10 -17.63 -5.09 31.07
CA SER A 10 -17.10 -4.16 30.08
C SER A 10 -15.70 -4.60 29.67
N ILE A 11 -15.47 -4.76 28.37
CA ILE A 11 -14.14 -4.94 27.81
C ILE A 11 -13.44 -3.58 27.77
N SER A 12 -12.56 -3.30 28.73
CA SER A 12 -11.63 -2.18 28.60
C SER A 12 -10.65 -2.52 27.49
N LEU A 13 -10.67 -1.76 26.39
CA LEU A 13 -9.55 -1.78 25.44
C LEU A 13 -8.28 -1.41 26.22
N PRO A 14 -7.13 -2.08 25.97
CA PRO A 14 -5.90 -1.70 26.63
C PRO A 14 -5.64 -0.23 26.36
N THR A 15 -5.62 0.58 27.42
CA THR A 15 -5.33 2.01 27.33
C THR A 15 -3.91 2.13 26.82
N ARG A 16 -3.77 2.47 25.54
CA ARG A 16 -2.46 2.69 24.92
C ARG A 16 -1.75 3.79 25.74
N PRO A 17 -0.51 3.60 26.21
CA PRO A 17 0.16 4.52 27.14
C PRO A 17 0.23 5.97 26.62
N HIS A 18 0.18 6.17 25.30
CA HIS A 18 0.15 7.49 24.68
C HIS A 18 -1.17 8.25 24.85
N ASN A 19 -2.31 7.56 24.95
CA ASN A 19 -3.59 8.23 25.23
C ASN A 19 -3.66 8.72 26.69
N GLN A 20 -3.01 8.01 27.59
CA GLN A 20 -2.95 8.35 29.01
C GLN A 20 -2.17 9.66 29.25
N ARG A 21 -1.03 9.85 28.58
CA ARG A 21 -0.24 11.10 28.67
C ARG A 21 -1.00 12.32 28.15
N VAL A 22 -1.74 12.17 27.04
CA VAL A 22 -2.59 13.25 26.50
C VAL A 22 -3.70 13.61 27.48
N GLU A 23 -4.37 12.60 28.05
CA GLU A 23 -5.43 12.78 29.04
C GLU A 23 -4.93 13.47 30.33
N GLU A 24 -3.74 13.12 30.80
CA GLU A 24 -3.09 13.79 31.94
C GLU A 24 -2.82 15.27 31.69
N ILE A 25 -2.32 15.64 30.51
CA ILE A 25 -2.04 17.03 30.15
C ILE A 25 -3.35 17.83 30.00
N LEU A 26 -4.38 17.24 29.39
CA LEU A 26 -5.71 17.85 29.29
C LEU A 26 -6.35 18.09 30.66
N ASN A 27 -6.20 17.15 31.59
CA ASN A 27 -6.67 17.31 32.95
C ASN A 27 -5.94 18.44 33.70
N LYS A 28 -4.62 18.58 33.51
CA LYS A 28 -3.84 19.70 34.06
C LYS A 28 -4.32 21.05 33.49
N LEU A 29 -4.57 21.12 32.19
CA LEU A 29 -5.07 22.32 31.52
C LEU A 29 -6.45 22.72 32.06
N LYS A 30 -7.34 21.74 32.27
CA LYS A 30 -8.66 21.93 32.87
C LYS A 30 -8.60 22.43 34.32
N MET A 31 -7.67 21.92 35.13
CA MET A 31 -7.47 22.44 36.50
C MET A 31 -7.01 23.90 36.50
N LEU A 32 -6.13 24.27 35.56
CA LEU A 32 -5.65 25.64 35.43
C LEU A 32 -6.72 26.60 34.90
N GLU A 33 -7.69 26.11 34.12
CA GLU A 33 -8.84 26.88 33.63
C GLU A 33 -9.84 27.24 34.74
N VAL A 34 -10.04 26.32 35.70
CA VAL A 34 -10.92 26.54 36.87
C VAL A 34 -10.36 27.60 37.83
N SER A 35 -9.05 27.87 37.79
CA SER A 35 -8.44 28.99 38.51
C SER A 35 -8.79 30.33 37.82
N THR A 36 -9.64 31.13 38.46
CA THR A 36 -10.15 32.42 37.93
C THR A 36 -9.17 33.59 38.09
N ALA A 37 -8.00 33.38 38.72
CA ALA A 37 -7.00 34.43 38.92
C ALA A 37 -6.06 34.54 37.71
N SER A 38 -6.14 35.66 36.99
CA SER A 38 -5.25 35.98 35.86
C SER A 38 -4.04 36.75 36.36
N THR A 39 -3.01 36.03 36.81
CA THR A 39 -1.68 36.59 37.10
C THR A 39 -0.69 36.19 36.01
N ALA A 40 0.38 36.97 35.83
CA ALA A 40 1.42 36.67 34.83
C ALA A 40 1.98 35.24 34.98
N GLU A 41 2.14 34.76 36.21
CA GLU A 41 2.60 33.41 36.52
C GLU A 41 1.62 32.30 36.08
N THR A 42 0.31 32.52 36.26
CA THR A 42 -0.72 31.58 35.79
C THR A 42 -0.82 31.53 34.27
N ILE A 43 -0.59 32.67 33.59
CA ILE A 43 -0.54 32.73 32.12
C ILE A 43 0.67 31.95 31.60
N CYS A 44 1.87 32.16 32.17
CA CYS A 44 3.06 31.40 31.82
C CYS A 44 2.86 29.89 32.04
N SER A 45 2.26 29.51 33.17
CA SER A 45 1.97 28.11 33.49
C SER A 45 1.02 27.46 32.49
N ARG A 46 -0.03 28.17 32.04
CA ARG A 46 -0.96 27.70 31.00
C ARG A 46 -0.26 27.52 29.65
N LEU A 47 0.63 28.43 29.27
CA LEU A 47 1.41 28.33 28.03
C LEU A 47 2.36 27.12 28.04
N LEU A 48 3.01 26.85 29.18
CA LEU A 48 3.87 25.66 29.33
C LEU A 48 3.08 24.36 29.19
N VAL A 49 1.90 24.25 29.80
CA VAL A 49 1.05 23.05 29.66
C VAL A 49 0.54 22.91 28.21
N LEU A 50 0.29 24.01 27.50
CA LEU A 50 -0.09 23.98 26.09
C LEU A 50 1.08 23.53 25.20
N GLU A 51 2.31 23.96 25.49
CA GLU A 51 3.53 23.49 24.82
C GLU A 51 3.72 21.98 25.04
N ASP A 52 3.53 21.49 26.26
CA ASP A 52 3.57 20.06 26.59
C ASP A 52 2.50 19.26 25.82
N LEU A 53 1.29 19.82 25.69
CA LEU A 53 0.20 19.20 24.92
C LEU A 53 0.57 19.13 23.43
N HIS A 54 1.09 20.23 22.88
CA HIS A 54 1.52 20.29 21.48
C HIS A 54 2.59 19.25 21.21
N LYS A 55 3.61 19.15 22.08
CA LYS A 55 4.67 18.15 21.96
C LYS A 55 4.13 16.73 22.07
N CYS A 56 3.17 16.48 22.95
CA CYS A 56 2.55 15.16 23.10
C CYS A 56 1.73 14.75 21.87
N VAL A 57 1.04 15.71 21.23
CA VAL A 57 0.30 15.50 19.98
C VAL A 57 1.26 15.27 18.82
N ASP A 58 2.34 16.06 18.72
CA ASP A 58 3.39 15.86 17.72
C ASP A 58 4.04 14.48 17.87
N ASP A 59 4.39 14.07 19.09
CA ASP A 59 4.91 12.72 19.37
C ASP A 59 3.92 11.65 18.88
N LEU A 60 2.62 11.81 19.16
CA LEU A 60 1.57 10.87 18.76
C LEU A 60 1.37 10.82 17.24
N LEU A 61 1.39 11.96 16.57
CA LEU A 61 1.31 12.05 15.11
C LEU A 61 2.54 11.42 14.46
N ASN A 62 3.74 11.72 14.97
CA ASN A 62 5.00 11.12 14.51
C ASN A 62 5.04 9.60 14.76
N LEU A 63 4.42 9.11 15.84
CA LEU A 63 4.22 7.67 16.11
C LEU A 63 3.15 7.02 15.22
N THR A 64 2.21 7.80 14.69
CA THR A 64 1.20 7.36 13.71
C THR A 64 1.75 7.43 12.28
N HIS A 65 2.83 8.18 12.09
CA HIS A 65 3.65 8.24 10.88
C HIS A 65 5.01 7.54 11.04
N PRO A 66 5.12 6.30 11.55
CA PRO A 66 6.41 5.66 11.55
C PRO A 66 6.66 5.20 10.10
N SER A 67 7.79 5.61 9.56
CA SER A 67 8.61 4.99 8.50
C SER A 67 8.15 3.67 7.84
N GLN A 68 7.51 2.75 8.57
CA GLN A 68 6.88 1.53 8.06
C GLN A 68 5.73 1.80 7.07
N HIS A 69 4.86 2.79 7.32
CA HIS A 69 3.77 3.12 6.38
C HIS A 69 4.30 3.72 5.09
N GLY A 70 5.36 4.54 5.18
CA GLY A 70 6.05 5.09 4.02
C GLY A 70 6.73 4.00 3.19
N LYS A 71 7.43 3.07 3.87
CA LYS A 71 8.12 1.98 3.19
C LYS A 71 7.16 1.00 2.50
N TRP A 72 6.10 0.56 3.19
CA TRP A 72 5.08 -0.29 2.58
C TRP A 72 4.38 0.40 1.40
N PHE A 73 4.08 1.70 1.53
CA PHE A 73 3.48 2.47 0.43
C PHE A 73 4.44 2.64 -0.76
N GLU A 74 5.72 2.86 -0.50
CA GLU A 74 6.77 2.94 -1.53
C GLU A 74 6.95 1.59 -2.24
N ASP A 75 7.00 0.48 -1.50
CA ASP A 75 7.11 -0.87 -2.08
C ASP A 75 5.86 -1.25 -2.90
N LEU A 76 4.66 -0.88 -2.41
CA LEU A 76 3.41 -1.04 -3.15
C LEU A 76 3.39 -0.20 -4.44
N LEU A 77 3.89 1.03 -4.37
CA LEU A 77 3.98 1.94 -5.51
C LEU A 77 4.96 1.40 -6.55
N GLU A 78 6.14 0.95 -6.12
CA GLU A 78 7.15 0.34 -6.97
C GLU A 78 6.58 -0.89 -7.69
N GLN A 79 5.88 -1.77 -6.96
CA GLN A 79 5.22 -2.92 -7.57
C GLN A 79 4.13 -2.52 -8.58
N SER A 80 3.34 -1.49 -8.26
CA SER A 80 2.32 -0.96 -9.16
C SER A 80 2.93 -0.40 -10.45
N MET A 81 4.07 0.30 -10.35
CA MET A 81 4.81 0.80 -11.51
C MET A 81 5.33 -0.34 -12.40
N ARG A 82 5.92 -1.39 -11.81
CA ARG A 82 6.38 -2.55 -12.59
C ARG A 82 5.24 -3.25 -13.34
N ILE A 83 4.04 -3.33 -12.76
CA ILE A 83 2.84 -3.86 -13.45
C ILE A 83 2.45 -2.96 -14.63
N LEU A 84 2.52 -1.65 -14.46
CA LEU A 84 2.22 -0.68 -15.51
C LEU A 84 3.20 -0.81 -16.69
N ASP A 85 4.48 -1.04 -16.41
CA ASP A 85 5.52 -1.27 -17.43
C ASP A 85 5.26 -2.55 -18.24
N VAL A 86 4.86 -3.64 -17.56
CA VAL A 86 4.45 -4.88 -18.23
C VAL A 86 3.22 -4.62 -19.12
N CYS A 87 2.21 -3.91 -18.61
CA CYS A 87 1.04 -3.52 -19.38
C CYS A 87 1.40 -2.66 -20.60
N GLY A 88 2.34 -1.73 -20.44
CA GLY A 88 2.88 -0.91 -21.53
C GLY A 88 3.53 -1.77 -22.61
N THR A 89 4.34 -2.75 -22.21
CA THR A 89 5.00 -3.68 -23.14
C THR A 89 3.99 -4.56 -23.88
N ILE A 90 2.96 -5.06 -23.20
CA ILE A 90 1.87 -5.84 -23.84
C ILE A 90 1.16 -4.98 -24.89
N ARG A 91 0.85 -3.72 -24.56
CA ARG A 91 0.21 -2.78 -25.48
C ARG A 91 1.05 -2.58 -26.75
N GLU A 92 2.35 -2.40 -26.60
CA GLU A 92 3.29 -2.26 -27.71
C GLU A 92 3.31 -3.51 -28.61
N LEU A 93 3.41 -4.71 -28.01
CA LEU A 93 3.35 -5.97 -28.75
C LEU A 93 2.04 -6.12 -29.55
N VAL A 94 0.91 -5.75 -28.95
CA VAL A 94 -0.40 -5.77 -29.63
C VAL A 94 -0.45 -4.78 -30.79
N SER A 95 0.11 -3.57 -30.62
CA SER A 95 0.20 -2.56 -31.67
C SER A 95 1.05 -3.05 -32.85
N GLN A 96 2.23 -3.63 -32.59
CA GLN A 96 3.09 -4.22 -33.61
C GLN A 96 2.39 -5.36 -34.35
N CYS A 97 1.66 -6.21 -33.63
CA CYS A 97 0.86 -7.27 -34.24
C CYS A 97 -0.19 -6.72 -35.22
N LYS A 98 -0.92 -5.67 -34.81
CA LYS A 98 -1.91 -5.00 -35.66
C LYS A 98 -1.29 -4.41 -36.92
N GLU A 99 -0.10 -3.81 -36.80
CA GLU A 99 0.64 -3.27 -37.94
C GLU A 99 1.03 -4.38 -38.92
N HIS A 100 1.66 -5.46 -38.43
CA HIS A 100 2.05 -6.56 -39.31
C HIS A 100 0.87 -7.24 -40.02
N VAL A 101 -0.26 -7.40 -39.32
CA VAL A 101 -1.49 -7.93 -39.95
C VAL A 101 -1.97 -6.99 -41.06
N ARG A 102 -1.94 -5.67 -40.83
CA ARG A 102 -2.31 -4.66 -41.82
C ARG A 102 -1.36 -4.69 -43.03
N ASP A 103 -0.06 -4.83 -42.81
CA ASP A 103 0.96 -4.91 -43.87
C ASP A 103 0.73 -6.12 -44.78
N VAL A 104 0.50 -7.30 -44.18
CA VAL A 104 0.22 -8.54 -44.92
C VAL A 104 -1.08 -8.39 -45.71
N ALA A 105 -2.17 -7.94 -45.06
CA ALA A 105 -3.46 -7.74 -45.73
C ALA A 105 -3.38 -6.73 -46.87
N SER A 106 -2.64 -5.63 -46.68
CA SER A 106 -2.44 -4.59 -47.69
C SER A 106 -1.63 -5.10 -48.89
N SER A 107 -0.63 -5.95 -48.63
CA SER A 107 0.18 -6.59 -49.67
C SER A 107 -0.66 -7.53 -50.53
N ILE A 108 -1.51 -8.35 -49.90
CA ILE A 108 -2.45 -9.25 -50.60
C ILE A 108 -3.44 -8.44 -51.45
N ARG A 109 -4.06 -7.39 -50.87
CA ARG A 109 -5.05 -6.56 -51.58
C ARG A 109 -4.48 -5.88 -52.83
N ARG A 110 -3.22 -5.46 -52.78
CA ARG A 110 -2.55 -4.78 -53.90
C ARG A 110 -2.26 -5.69 -55.10
N ARG A 111 -2.64 -6.98 -55.08
CA ARG A 111 -2.47 -7.98 -56.15
C ARG A 111 -1.05 -7.98 -56.77
N LYS A 112 -0.02 -7.81 -55.94
CA LYS A 112 1.35 -8.17 -56.34
C LYS A 112 1.57 -9.64 -55.99
N GLN A 113 1.53 -10.50 -57.01
CA GLN A 113 1.99 -11.89 -56.93
C GLN A 113 3.53 -11.90 -56.92
N ASP A 114 4.12 -11.13 -56.00
CA ASP A 114 5.53 -10.81 -55.99
C ASP A 114 6.11 -11.15 -54.61
N SER A 115 7.43 -11.39 -54.59
CA SER A 115 8.29 -11.65 -53.43
C SER A 115 8.04 -10.76 -52.20
N ASN A 116 7.44 -9.57 -52.38
CA ASN A 116 7.07 -8.67 -51.29
C ASN A 116 5.95 -9.22 -50.38
N THR A 117 4.96 -9.92 -50.93
CA THR A 117 3.87 -10.51 -50.13
C THR A 117 4.39 -11.70 -49.32
N GLU A 118 5.20 -12.56 -49.94
CA GLU A 118 5.87 -13.68 -49.28
C GLU A 118 6.82 -13.18 -48.17
N SER A 119 7.64 -12.17 -48.46
CA SER A 119 8.52 -11.51 -47.49
C SER A 119 7.74 -10.96 -46.29
N ASN A 120 6.60 -10.31 -46.51
CA ASN A 120 5.75 -9.80 -45.42
C ASN A 120 5.13 -10.91 -44.57
N ILE A 121 4.73 -12.04 -45.18
CA ILE A 121 4.23 -13.22 -44.45
C ILE A 121 5.35 -13.84 -43.61
N VAL A 122 6.55 -13.99 -44.16
CA VAL A 122 7.73 -14.50 -43.44
C VAL A 122 8.10 -13.57 -42.28
N ARG A 123 8.11 -12.25 -42.51
CA ARG A 123 8.35 -11.22 -41.48
C ARG A 123 7.30 -11.29 -40.37
N PHE A 124 6.02 -11.41 -40.70
CA PHE A 124 4.95 -11.59 -39.71
C PHE A 124 5.11 -12.89 -38.92
N ALA A 125 5.45 -14.01 -39.57
CA ALA A 125 5.67 -15.28 -38.90
C ALA A 125 6.86 -15.21 -37.91
N ALA A 126 7.95 -14.55 -38.29
CA ALA A 126 9.11 -14.31 -37.44
C ALA A 126 8.76 -13.39 -36.26
N SER A 127 8.06 -12.28 -36.52
CA SER A 127 7.58 -11.35 -35.50
C SER A 127 6.65 -12.04 -34.50
N ARG A 128 5.71 -12.87 -34.97
CA ARG A 128 4.83 -13.67 -34.11
C ARG A 128 5.61 -14.61 -33.20
N LYS A 129 6.67 -15.27 -33.69
CA LYS A 129 7.56 -16.11 -32.87
C LYS A 129 8.30 -15.28 -31.82
N LYS A 130 8.75 -14.07 -32.18
CA LYS A 130 9.39 -13.12 -31.25
C LYS A 130 8.39 -12.69 -30.17
N MET A 131 7.23 -12.18 -30.55
CA MET A 131 6.17 -11.76 -29.62
C MET A 131 5.73 -12.88 -28.68
N LYS A 132 5.67 -14.14 -29.16
CA LYS A 132 5.40 -15.30 -28.29
C LYS A 132 6.48 -15.49 -27.22
N ARG A 133 7.75 -15.26 -27.55
CA ARG A 133 8.85 -15.31 -26.57
C ARG A 133 8.77 -14.15 -25.59
N ASP A 134 8.50 -12.95 -26.10
CA ASP A 134 8.39 -11.74 -25.27
C ASP A 134 7.20 -11.83 -24.30
N ALA A 135 6.04 -12.30 -24.76
CA ALA A 135 4.88 -12.54 -23.92
C ALA A 135 5.17 -13.58 -22.81
N ARG A 136 5.88 -14.67 -23.12
CA ARG A 136 6.31 -15.63 -22.09
C ARG A 136 7.22 -14.99 -21.06
N ARG A 137 8.15 -14.14 -21.48
CA ARG A 137 9.05 -13.40 -20.58
C ARG A 137 8.24 -12.51 -19.63
N LEU A 138 7.27 -11.76 -20.14
CA LEU A 138 6.41 -10.90 -19.33
C LEU A 138 5.59 -11.71 -18.31
N VAL A 139 5.07 -12.88 -18.71
CA VAL A 139 4.36 -13.78 -17.77
C VAL A 139 5.30 -14.29 -16.67
N LEU A 140 6.55 -14.60 -17.00
CA LEU A 140 7.55 -15.00 -15.99
C LEU A 140 7.88 -13.85 -15.04
N SER A 141 8.06 -12.63 -15.56
CA SER A 141 8.29 -11.43 -14.74
C SER A 141 7.11 -11.16 -13.80
N LEU A 142 5.86 -11.31 -14.27
CA LEU A 142 4.67 -11.17 -13.43
C LEU A 142 4.61 -12.22 -12.30
N LYS A 143 4.99 -13.47 -12.58
CA LYS A 143 5.05 -14.53 -11.57
C LYS A 143 6.10 -14.23 -10.51
N GLN A 144 7.30 -13.84 -10.93
CA GLN A 144 8.36 -13.45 -10.00
C GLN A 144 7.92 -12.29 -9.10
N MET A 145 7.25 -11.28 -9.66
CA MET A 145 6.70 -10.18 -8.86
C MET A 145 5.64 -10.64 -7.86
N ASN A 146 4.81 -11.65 -8.18
CA ASN A 146 3.84 -12.20 -7.24
C ASN A 146 4.51 -12.95 -6.08
N GLU A 147 5.55 -13.72 -6.38
CA GLU A 147 6.35 -14.45 -5.37
C GLU A 147 7.07 -13.48 -4.41
N GLU A 148 7.56 -12.36 -4.92
CA GLU A 148 8.16 -11.27 -4.11
C GLU A 148 7.14 -10.64 -3.13
N THR A 149 5.87 -10.53 -3.53
CA THR A 149 4.79 -9.99 -2.67
C THR A 149 4.34 -10.97 -1.61
N GLU A 150 4.25 -12.27 -1.93
CA GLU A 150 3.89 -13.28 -0.94
C GLU A 150 4.97 -13.41 0.15
N GLY A 151 6.25 -13.19 -0.20
CA GLY A 151 7.35 -13.14 0.76
C GLY A 151 7.35 -11.90 1.67
N SER A 152 6.85 -10.75 1.20
CA SER A 152 6.79 -9.52 2.00
C SER A 152 5.55 -9.43 2.90
N VAL A 153 4.44 -10.09 2.53
CA VAL A 153 3.22 -10.16 3.35
C VAL A 153 3.37 -11.13 4.54
N PHE A 154 4.28 -12.11 4.47
CA PHE A 154 4.45 -13.12 5.52
C PHE A 154 5.39 -12.69 6.68
N LEU A 155 6.08 -11.55 6.58
CA LEU A 155 6.98 -11.07 7.64
C LEU A 155 6.31 -10.18 8.70
N ASP A 156 5.00 -9.93 8.60
CA ASP A 156 4.27 -9.12 9.60
C ASP A 156 3.22 -9.93 10.39
N ALA A 157 3.20 -11.26 10.27
CA ALA A 157 2.35 -12.12 11.07
C ALA A 157 3.18 -12.98 12.05
N ALA A 158 3.12 -12.56 13.33
CA ALA A 158 3.31 -13.31 14.58
C ALA A 158 4.64 -13.09 15.34
N PRO A 159 4.72 -13.31 16.68
CA PRO A 159 3.76 -14.05 17.52
C PRO A 159 3.58 -13.57 18.98
N GLU A 160 2.37 -13.25 19.43
CA GLU A 160 1.90 -13.50 20.82
C GLU A 160 0.36 -13.62 20.72
N ILE A 161 -0.33 -14.68 21.13
CA ILE A 161 -0.33 -15.32 22.44
C ILE A 161 -0.63 -16.82 22.24
N ALA A 162 0.38 -17.66 22.45
CA ALA A 162 0.24 -19.08 22.75
C ALA A 162 0.51 -19.29 24.24
N PHE A 163 -0.41 -18.83 25.09
CA PHE A 163 -0.54 -19.13 26.53
C PHE A 163 -1.89 -18.49 26.92
N SER A 164 -3.02 -19.20 27.06
CA SER A 164 -3.22 -20.32 27.96
C SER A 164 -4.48 -21.10 27.55
N LEU A 165 -4.31 -22.36 27.17
CA LEU A 165 -5.22 -23.43 27.57
C LEU A 165 -4.47 -24.16 28.70
N GLU A 166 -4.92 -24.02 29.95
CA GLU A 166 -5.06 -25.11 30.92
C GLU A 166 -5.51 -24.52 32.29
N GLN A 167 -6.63 -25.04 32.80
CA GLN A 167 -7.28 -24.82 34.11
C GLN A 167 -8.22 -23.61 34.29
#